data_AF-A0A7C9A1R2-F1
#
_entry.id   AF-A0A7C9A1R2-F1
#
_cell.length_a   1.000
_cell.length_b   1.000
_cell.length_c   1.000
_cell.angle_alpha   90.00
_cell.angle_beta   90.00
_cell.angle_gamma   90.00
#
_symmetry.space_group_name_H-M   'P 1'
#
loop_
_entity.id
_entity.type
_entity.pdbx_description
1 polymer ?
#
loop_
_entity_poly.entity_id
_entity_poly.type
_entity_poly.pdbx_seq_one_letter_code
_entity_poly.pdbx_strand_id
1 'polypeptide(L)'
;QPKDQIGSYTYFPSTGMHRAAGGFGALNVYSRPRIPVPYATPDGDFTLLIGDWHKTNYKTLQQNLDAGKGIGLPDGLLINGQTRTSFTGDQGKTYKFRVSNVGLSSTFNFRIQGHKLKVVEVEGSNVLQNVYDSVDVHVGQSLSILVTLDQAPRDYYIVASTRFTRPALTTTAFLHYSNSRSQATGPLPPPPAGELHWSMQQARTFRWNLTANAARPNPQGSFHYGTIPITRTYVLANSAPLINGKQRCAVNRVSFIYPDTPLKLADYFNVPGVFSLNSIQSTPSDGAASLGTSVLGATLHDFIEVVFQNDEKTMQSWHLDGYDFWVVGFGAGKWTQA
;
A
#
# COMPACT_ATOMS: atom_id res chain seq x y z
N GLN A 1 9.24 -12.98 -13.48
CA GLN A 1 9.00 -12.10 -12.33
C GLN A 1 8.55 -12.83 -11.06
N PRO A 2 7.49 -13.67 -11.01
CA PRO A 2 7.09 -14.31 -9.74
C PRO A 2 8.09 -15.34 -9.18
N LYS A 3 9.13 -15.69 -9.96
CA LYS A 3 10.20 -16.59 -9.52
C LYS A 3 11.16 -15.94 -8.51
N ASP A 4 11.17 -14.61 -8.44
CA ASP A 4 12.13 -13.81 -7.68
C ASP A 4 11.48 -13.05 -6.51
N GLN A 5 10.21 -13.32 -6.25
CA GLN A 5 9.43 -12.69 -5.18
C GLN A 5 8.72 -13.76 -4.35
N ILE A 6 8.53 -13.49 -3.06
CA ILE A 6 7.68 -14.25 -2.13
C ILE A 6 6.84 -13.25 -1.36
N GLY A 7 5.63 -13.64 -0.97
CA GLY A 7 4.80 -12.81 -0.12
C GLY A 7 3.36 -12.66 -0.59
N SER A 8 2.76 -11.55 -0.21
CA SER A 8 1.35 -11.21 -0.43
C SER A 8 1.28 -10.00 -1.35
N TYR A 9 0.70 -10.18 -2.53
CA TYR A 9 0.52 -9.14 -3.54
C TYR A 9 -0.95 -9.04 -3.94
N THR A 10 -1.25 -8.01 -4.75
CA THR A 10 -2.56 -7.87 -5.39
C THR A 10 -2.38 -7.64 -6.89
N TYR A 11 -3.41 -7.99 -7.65
CA TYR A 11 -3.53 -7.61 -9.05
C TYR A 11 -4.81 -6.83 -9.27
N PHE A 12 -4.81 -5.90 -10.21
CA PHE A 12 -5.99 -5.14 -10.64
C PHE A 12 -5.76 -4.62 -12.07
N PRO A 13 -6.82 -4.38 -12.88
CA PRO A 13 -6.67 -3.71 -14.17
C PRO A 13 -6.18 -2.27 -13.95
N SER A 14 -5.08 -1.91 -14.60
CA SER A 14 -4.44 -0.59 -14.51
C SER A 14 -5.11 0.49 -15.37
N THR A 15 -6.22 0.18 -16.02
CA THR A 15 -6.92 1.09 -16.95
C THR A 15 -8.19 1.68 -16.32
N GLY A 16 -8.35 2.99 -16.49
CA GLY A 16 -9.53 3.74 -16.02
C GLY A 16 -9.81 3.52 -14.53
N MET A 17 -11.08 3.36 -14.19
CA MET A 17 -11.51 3.06 -12.82
C MET A 17 -12.03 1.63 -12.65
N HIS A 18 -11.50 0.66 -13.39
CA HIS A 18 -11.95 -0.74 -13.29
C HIS A 18 -11.69 -1.38 -11.92
N ARG A 19 -10.66 -0.94 -11.19
CA ARG A 19 -10.46 -1.32 -9.78
C ARG A 19 -11.67 -0.93 -8.91
N ALA A 20 -12.26 0.25 -9.15
CA ALA A 20 -13.47 0.70 -8.46
C ALA A 20 -14.71 -0.13 -8.83
N ALA A 21 -14.67 -0.89 -9.92
CA ALA A 21 -15.73 -1.82 -10.29
C ALA A 21 -15.61 -3.20 -9.60
N GLY A 22 -14.57 -3.41 -8.76
CA GLY A 22 -14.27 -4.69 -8.14
C GLY A 22 -13.24 -5.54 -8.91
N GLY A 23 -12.59 -4.97 -9.94
CA GLY A 23 -11.53 -5.64 -10.69
C GLY A 23 -10.24 -5.71 -9.87
N PHE A 24 -10.13 -6.67 -8.95
CA PHE A 24 -8.90 -6.93 -8.21
C PHE A 24 -8.90 -8.34 -7.62
N GLY A 25 -7.73 -8.81 -7.19
CA GLY A 25 -7.60 -10.06 -6.46
C GLY A 25 -6.27 -10.19 -5.76
N ALA A 26 -6.15 -11.21 -4.92
CA ALA A 26 -4.92 -11.53 -4.23
C ALA A 26 -4.00 -12.37 -5.12
N LEU A 27 -2.70 -12.11 -5.02
CA LEU A 27 -1.64 -12.90 -5.61
C LEU A 27 -0.66 -13.28 -4.50
N ASN A 28 -0.83 -14.48 -3.94
CA ASN A 28 0.02 -14.98 -2.87
C ASN A 28 1.12 -15.87 -3.45
N VAL A 29 2.38 -15.47 -3.26
CA VAL A 29 3.54 -16.24 -3.70
C VAL A 29 4.19 -16.89 -2.47
N TYR A 30 4.16 -18.22 -2.41
CA TYR A 30 4.66 -18.98 -1.26
C TYR A 30 6.16 -19.23 -1.37
N SER A 31 6.82 -19.33 -0.21
CA SER A 31 8.21 -19.76 -0.15
C SER A 31 8.36 -21.21 -0.65
N ARG A 32 9.49 -21.50 -1.29
CA ARG A 32 9.78 -22.84 -1.81
C ARG A 32 10.23 -23.77 -0.67
N PRO A 33 9.95 -25.08 -0.75
CA PRO A 33 10.55 -26.06 0.14
C PRO A 33 12.08 -25.91 0.05
N ARG A 34 12.75 -25.62 1.18
CA ARG A 34 14.20 -25.30 1.34
C ARG A 34 14.62 -23.82 1.32
N ILE A 35 13.69 -22.87 1.21
CA ILE A 35 13.98 -21.46 1.48
C ILE A 35 13.29 -21.09 2.79
N PRO A 36 14.00 -21.16 3.94
CA PRO A 36 13.37 -20.91 5.22
C PRO A 36 12.97 -19.44 5.33
N VAL A 37 11.77 -19.23 5.86
CA VAL A 37 11.26 -17.92 6.30
C VAL A 37 11.68 -17.69 7.76
N PRO A 38 11.83 -16.43 8.22
CA PRO A 38 12.37 -16.13 9.56
C PRO A 38 11.36 -16.36 10.70
N TYR A 39 10.34 -17.19 10.49
CA TYR A 39 9.29 -17.48 11.46
C TYR A 39 8.84 -18.95 11.34
N ALA A 40 8.23 -19.47 12.40
CA ALA A 40 7.68 -20.83 12.39
C ALA A 40 6.57 -20.96 11.34
N THR A 41 6.47 -22.14 10.71
CA THR A 41 5.43 -22.41 9.72
C THR A 41 4.05 -22.26 10.38
N PRO A 42 3.17 -21.38 9.87
CA PRO A 42 1.82 -21.22 10.40
C PRO A 42 0.96 -22.44 10.07
N ASP A 43 -0.09 -22.69 10.87
CA ASP A 43 -1.05 -23.78 10.68
C ASP A 43 -1.97 -23.57 9.46
N GLY A 44 -2.02 -22.35 8.93
CA GLY A 44 -2.75 -21.98 7.72
C GLY A 44 -2.62 -20.49 7.41
N ASP A 45 -3.21 -20.05 6.31
CA ASP A 45 -3.29 -18.64 5.98
C ASP A 45 -4.68 -18.18 5.52
N PHE A 46 -4.96 -16.90 5.76
CA PHE A 46 -6.17 -16.22 5.35
C PHE A 46 -5.82 -15.03 4.49
N THR A 47 -6.61 -14.79 3.46
CA THR A 47 -6.46 -13.63 2.58
C THR A 47 -7.57 -12.62 2.86
N LEU A 48 -7.18 -11.37 3.11
CA LEU A 48 -8.07 -10.26 3.43
C LEU A 48 -7.78 -9.10 2.49
N LEU A 49 -8.64 -8.94 1.49
CA LEU A 49 -8.67 -7.78 0.61
C LEU A 49 -9.62 -6.76 1.23
N ILE A 50 -9.08 -5.67 1.75
CA ILE A 50 -9.86 -4.64 2.44
C ILE A 50 -9.78 -3.35 1.62
N GLY A 51 -10.93 -2.74 1.36
CA GLY A 51 -10.98 -1.56 0.50
C GLY A 51 -12.25 -0.75 0.73
N ASP A 52 -12.15 0.54 0.41
CA ASP A 52 -13.29 1.43 0.39
C ASP A 52 -14.18 1.15 -0.82
N TRP A 53 -15.47 1.45 -0.67
CA TRP A 53 -16.50 1.14 -1.65
C TRP A 53 -17.40 2.34 -1.89
N HIS A 54 -17.74 2.57 -3.16
CA HIS A 54 -18.67 3.60 -3.59
C HIS A 54 -19.91 2.96 -4.21
N LYS A 55 -21.10 3.45 -3.85
CA LYS A 55 -22.36 3.09 -4.53
C LYS A 55 -22.43 3.71 -5.93
N THR A 56 -21.77 4.86 -6.12
CA THR A 56 -21.69 5.53 -7.41
C THR A 56 -20.95 4.66 -8.42
N ASN A 57 -21.51 4.54 -9.62
CA ASN A 57 -20.92 3.74 -10.70
C ASN A 57 -19.51 4.25 -11.05
N TYR A 58 -18.56 3.33 -11.27
CA TYR A 58 -17.17 3.66 -11.58
C TYR A 58 -17.00 4.55 -12.82
N LYS A 59 -17.89 4.46 -13.83
CA LYS A 59 -17.86 5.35 -15.00
C LYS A 59 -18.22 6.78 -14.63
N THR A 60 -19.17 6.96 -13.70
CA THR A 60 -19.54 8.28 -13.19
C THR A 60 -18.43 8.86 -12.31
N LEU A 61 -17.77 8.03 -11.49
CA LEU A 61 -16.58 8.45 -10.75
C LEU A 61 -15.46 8.93 -11.69
N GLN A 62 -15.24 8.21 -12.79
CA GLN A 62 -14.27 8.59 -13.81
C GLN A 62 -14.64 9.93 -14.47
N GLN A 63 -15.90 10.09 -14.88
CA GLN A 63 -16.40 11.35 -15.45
C GLN A 63 -16.24 12.53 -14.49
N ASN A 64 -16.43 12.31 -13.18
CA ASN A 64 -16.19 13.34 -12.17
C ASN A 64 -14.72 13.77 -12.15
N LEU A 65 -13.78 12.81 -12.11
CA LEU A 65 -12.35 13.10 -12.18
C LEU A 65 -11.96 13.82 -13.48
N ASP A 66 -12.50 13.39 -14.63
CA ASP A 66 -12.26 14.01 -15.93
C ASP A 66 -12.79 15.46 -16.00
N ALA A 67 -13.83 15.76 -15.22
CA ALA A 67 -14.37 17.11 -15.02
C ALA A 67 -13.61 17.93 -13.96
N GLY A 68 -12.59 17.38 -13.32
CA GLY A 68 -11.83 18.04 -12.26
C GLY A 68 -12.55 18.05 -10.90
N LYS A 69 -13.43 17.09 -10.65
CA LYS A 69 -14.13 16.89 -9.37
C LYS A 69 -13.55 15.66 -8.66
N GLY A 70 -13.57 15.65 -7.33
CA GLY A 70 -13.18 14.47 -6.55
C GLY A 70 -14.19 13.32 -6.67
N ILE A 71 -13.79 12.12 -6.23
CA ILE A 71 -14.65 10.93 -6.16
C ILE A 71 -15.58 10.91 -4.93
N GLY A 72 -15.51 11.93 -4.08
CA GLY A 72 -16.27 12.02 -2.83
C GLY A 72 -15.76 11.08 -1.75
N LEU A 73 -16.45 11.06 -0.61
CA LEU A 73 -16.21 10.06 0.43
C LEU A 73 -16.78 8.71 0.00
N PRO A 74 -16.13 7.59 0.37
CA PRO A 74 -16.70 6.27 0.15
C PRO A 74 -17.97 6.06 0.99
N ASP A 75 -18.84 5.17 0.51
CA ASP A 75 -20.08 4.77 1.17
C ASP A 75 -19.87 3.68 2.23
N GLY A 76 -18.77 2.93 2.14
CA GLY A 76 -18.47 1.85 3.06
C GLY A 76 -17.05 1.32 2.94
N LEU A 77 -16.70 0.43 3.86
CA LEU A 77 -15.48 -0.37 3.81
C LEU A 77 -15.89 -1.85 3.72
N LEU A 78 -15.22 -2.63 2.89
CA LEU A 78 -15.53 -4.05 2.67
C LEU A 78 -14.32 -4.91 3.02
N ILE A 79 -14.56 -6.11 3.57
CA ILE A 79 -13.56 -7.16 3.73
C ILE A 79 -13.92 -8.29 2.77
N ASN A 80 -13.03 -8.61 1.83
CA ASN A 80 -13.24 -9.58 0.76
C ASN A 80 -14.49 -9.29 -0.09
N GLY A 81 -14.80 -8.02 -0.32
CA GLY A 81 -15.96 -7.57 -1.10
C GLY A 81 -17.32 -7.88 -0.45
N GLN A 82 -17.34 -8.29 0.81
CA GLN A 82 -18.54 -8.72 1.53
C GLN A 82 -18.79 -7.84 2.76
N THR A 83 -20.05 -7.78 3.18
CA THR A 83 -20.48 -7.12 4.42
C THR A 83 -20.40 -8.03 5.65
N ARG A 84 -20.24 -9.35 5.43
CA ARG A 84 -20.10 -10.34 6.49
C ARG A 84 -19.14 -11.45 6.06
N THR A 85 -17.94 -11.43 6.63
CA THR A 85 -16.89 -12.43 6.38
C THR A 85 -16.55 -13.16 7.68
N SER A 86 -16.24 -14.45 7.62
CA SER A 86 -15.77 -15.23 8.77
C SER A 86 -14.53 -16.03 8.39
N PHE A 87 -13.56 -16.08 9.30
CA PHE A 87 -12.32 -16.85 9.17
C PHE A 87 -12.27 -17.85 10.33
N THR A 88 -12.14 -19.14 10.01
CA THR A 88 -12.22 -20.20 11.02
C THR A 88 -10.85 -20.79 11.29
N GLY A 89 -10.46 -20.87 12.56
CA GLY A 89 -9.21 -21.49 12.98
C GLY A 89 -9.33 -22.24 14.30
N ASP A 90 -8.35 -23.08 14.59
CA ASP A 90 -8.30 -23.90 15.80
C ASP A 90 -7.63 -23.14 16.95
N GLN A 91 -8.16 -23.32 18.16
CA GLN A 91 -7.59 -22.74 19.37
C GLN A 91 -6.14 -23.22 19.60
N GLY A 92 -5.26 -22.31 19.99
CA GLY A 92 -3.84 -22.56 20.23
C GLY A 92 -2.98 -22.60 18.96
N LYS A 93 -3.58 -22.49 17.76
CA LYS A 93 -2.88 -22.47 16.48
C LYS A 93 -2.53 -21.06 16.02
N THR A 94 -1.53 -20.95 15.15
CA THR A 94 -1.08 -19.67 14.60
C THR A 94 -1.36 -19.61 13.10
N TYR A 95 -2.13 -18.62 12.68
CA TYR A 95 -2.49 -18.40 11.27
C TYR A 95 -1.81 -17.15 10.72
N LYS A 96 -1.50 -17.17 9.43
CA LYS A 96 -0.98 -16.01 8.71
C LYS A 96 -2.11 -15.25 8.01
N PHE A 97 -2.39 -14.04 8.46
CA PHE A 97 -3.34 -13.11 7.85
C PHE A 97 -2.59 -12.26 6.83
N ARG A 98 -2.97 -12.39 5.56
CA ARG A 98 -2.45 -11.61 4.43
C ARG A 98 -3.43 -10.47 4.15
N VAL A 99 -3.10 -9.29 4.64
CA VAL A 99 -3.98 -8.11 4.64
C VAL A 99 -3.49 -7.13 3.59
N SER A 100 -4.32 -6.88 2.57
CA SER A 100 -4.00 -5.98 1.46
C SER A 100 -5.02 -4.87 1.33
N ASN A 101 -4.55 -3.64 1.14
CA ASN A 101 -5.42 -2.51 0.87
C ASN A 101 -5.70 -2.36 -0.63
N VAL A 102 -6.88 -2.80 -1.04
CA VAL A 102 -7.40 -2.75 -2.41
C VAL A 102 -8.31 -1.54 -2.68
N GLY A 103 -8.44 -0.63 -1.72
CA GLY A 103 -9.25 0.59 -1.86
C GLY A 103 -8.70 1.58 -2.89
N LEU A 104 -9.45 2.65 -3.15
CA LEU A 104 -9.14 3.74 -4.05
C LEU A 104 -8.43 4.90 -3.34
N SER A 105 -8.76 5.17 -2.08
CA SER A 105 -8.29 6.39 -1.39
C SER A 105 -8.02 6.23 0.10
N SER A 106 -8.73 5.32 0.77
CA SER A 106 -8.74 5.26 2.23
C SER A 106 -7.60 4.41 2.79
N THR A 107 -6.86 4.96 3.76
CA THR A 107 -6.11 4.13 4.72
C THR A 107 -7.08 3.52 5.71
N PHE A 108 -6.87 2.27 6.08
CA PHE A 108 -7.58 1.65 7.19
C PHE A 108 -6.63 1.21 8.29
N ASN A 109 -7.16 1.16 9.51
CA ASN A 109 -6.54 0.48 10.63
C ASN A 109 -7.17 -0.91 10.79
N PHE A 110 -6.35 -1.95 10.81
CA PHE A 110 -6.73 -3.34 10.99
C PHE A 110 -6.38 -3.84 12.39
N ARG A 111 -7.30 -4.57 13.02
CA ARG A 111 -7.14 -5.14 14.35
C ARG A 111 -8.08 -6.31 14.60
N ILE A 112 -7.73 -7.16 15.55
CA ILE A 112 -8.52 -8.32 15.95
C ILE A 112 -8.76 -8.23 17.46
N GLN A 113 -10.01 -8.32 17.88
CA GLN A 113 -10.42 -8.21 19.27
C GLN A 113 -9.66 -9.24 20.12
N GLY A 114 -8.91 -8.77 21.13
CA GLY A 114 -8.18 -9.62 22.06
C GLY A 114 -6.94 -10.33 21.49
N HIS A 115 -6.53 -10.07 20.26
CA HIS A 115 -5.40 -10.77 19.63
C HIS A 115 -4.29 -9.79 19.24
N LYS A 116 -3.04 -10.18 19.51
CA LYS A 116 -1.85 -9.45 19.06
C LYS A 116 -1.51 -9.79 17.61
N LEU A 117 -0.97 -8.83 16.91
CA LEU A 117 -0.60 -8.89 15.49
C LEU A 117 0.91 -8.90 15.35
N LYS A 118 1.50 -10.06 15.02
CA LYS A 118 2.95 -10.14 14.75
C LYS A 118 3.22 -9.93 13.26
N VAL A 119 3.67 -8.74 12.87
CA VAL A 119 3.98 -8.44 11.46
C VAL A 119 5.27 -9.16 11.07
N VAL A 120 5.22 -9.95 10.00
CA VAL A 120 6.37 -10.74 9.51
C VAL A 120 6.78 -10.41 8.09
N GLU A 121 5.91 -9.76 7.32
CA GLU A 121 6.14 -9.37 5.94
C GLU A 121 5.47 -8.03 5.64
N VAL A 122 6.15 -7.19 4.88
CA VAL A 122 5.61 -5.94 4.32
C VAL A 122 5.97 -5.91 2.84
N GLU A 123 4.96 -5.88 1.97
CA GLU A 123 5.10 -5.71 0.52
C GLU A 123 6.07 -6.74 -0.11
N GLY A 124 5.95 -8.00 0.32
CA GLY A 124 6.80 -9.10 -0.18
C GLY A 124 8.19 -9.21 0.46
N SER A 125 8.52 -8.33 1.41
CA SER A 125 9.81 -8.35 2.11
C SER A 125 9.66 -8.84 3.53
N ASN A 126 10.55 -9.74 3.96
CA ASN A 126 10.59 -10.19 5.35
C ASN A 126 11.11 -9.06 6.24
N VAL A 127 10.39 -8.75 7.31
CA VAL A 127 10.75 -7.64 8.23
C VAL A 127 11.25 -8.14 9.58
N LEU A 128 11.90 -7.25 10.33
CA LEU A 128 12.09 -7.42 11.77
C LEU A 128 10.70 -7.52 12.42
N GLN A 129 10.48 -8.61 13.15
CA GLN A 129 9.15 -8.97 13.59
C GLN A 129 8.75 -8.20 14.83
N ASN A 130 7.86 -7.23 14.64
CA ASN A 130 7.27 -6.44 15.70
C ASN A 130 5.84 -6.92 15.98
N VAL A 131 5.40 -6.72 17.23
CA VAL A 131 4.07 -7.10 17.70
C VAL A 131 3.25 -5.84 17.94
N TYR A 132 2.03 -5.81 17.40
CA TYR A 132 1.12 -4.67 17.46
C TYR A 132 -0.26 -5.07 17.98
N ASP A 133 -1.01 -4.10 18.49
CA ASP A 133 -2.44 -4.24 18.76
C ASP A 133 -3.31 -3.96 17.53
N SER A 134 -2.80 -3.12 16.64
CA SER A 134 -3.44 -2.74 15.38
C SER A 134 -2.40 -2.26 14.39
N VAL A 135 -2.71 -2.27 13.11
CA VAL A 135 -1.83 -1.76 12.06
C VAL A 135 -2.58 -0.87 11.08
N ASP A 136 -2.03 0.29 10.74
CA ASP A 136 -2.48 1.10 9.61
C ASP A 136 -1.94 0.49 8.30
N VAL A 137 -2.80 0.36 7.29
CA VAL A 137 -2.44 -0.19 5.97
C VAL A 137 -2.90 0.80 4.88
N HIS A 138 -1.93 1.32 4.14
CA HIS A 138 -2.16 2.35 3.11
C HIS A 138 -2.52 1.72 1.76
N VAL A 139 -3.15 2.50 0.88
CA VAL A 139 -3.62 2.02 -0.44
C VAL A 139 -2.45 1.43 -1.24
N GLY A 140 -2.62 0.19 -1.71
CA GLY A 140 -1.59 -0.55 -2.45
C GLY A 140 -0.71 -1.44 -1.58
N GLN A 141 -0.60 -1.17 -0.28
CA GLN A 141 0.23 -1.99 0.61
C GLN A 141 -0.39 -3.35 0.92
N SER A 142 0.48 -4.32 1.19
CA SER A 142 0.13 -5.65 1.67
C SER A 142 1.03 -6.05 2.83
N LEU A 143 0.43 -6.59 3.89
CA LEU A 143 1.13 -7.07 5.09
C LEU A 143 0.82 -8.55 5.32
N SER A 144 1.81 -9.32 5.77
CA SER A 144 1.55 -10.65 6.36
C SER A 144 1.74 -10.60 7.87
N ILE A 145 0.73 -11.05 8.61
CA ILE A 145 0.63 -10.94 10.06
C ILE A 145 0.37 -12.33 10.65
N LEU A 146 1.19 -12.77 11.59
CA LEU A 146 0.93 -13.98 12.37
C LEU A 146 0.03 -13.65 13.56
N VAL A 147 -1.02 -14.44 13.72
CA VAL A 147 -1.98 -14.33 14.82
C VAL A 147 -2.17 -15.70 15.44
N THR A 148 -1.91 -15.81 16.74
CA THR A 148 -2.18 -17.02 17.54
C THR A 148 -3.56 -16.94 18.14
N LEU A 149 -4.37 -17.99 17.96
CA LEU A 149 -5.73 -18.09 18.52
C LEU A 149 -5.65 -18.55 19.99
N ASP A 150 -5.09 -17.71 20.85
CA ASP A 150 -4.75 -18.01 22.25
C ASP A 150 -5.85 -17.63 23.25
N GLN A 151 -7.00 -17.16 22.78
CA GLN A 151 -8.08 -16.69 23.63
C GLN A 151 -9.07 -17.83 23.99
N ALA A 152 -10.04 -17.53 24.85
CA ALA A 152 -11.12 -18.46 25.19
C ALA A 152 -11.92 -18.90 23.93
N PRO A 153 -12.52 -20.11 23.91
CA PRO A 153 -13.17 -20.67 22.72
C PRO A 153 -14.51 -19.97 22.40
N ARG A 154 -14.42 -18.80 21.78
CA ARG A 154 -15.54 -17.98 21.29
C ARG A 154 -15.18 -17.28 20.00
N ASP A 155 -16.13 -16.60 19.38
CA ASP A 155 -15.86 -15.77 18.20
C ASP A 155 -15.32 -14.40 18.61
N TYR A 156 -14.48 -13.81 17.76
CA TYR A 156 -13.86 -12.50 17.98
C TYR A 156 -14.09 -11.58 16.78
N TYR A 157 -14.22 -10.28 17.03
CA TYR A 157 -14.32 -9.31 15.94
C TYR A 157 -12.96 -9.06 15.27
N ILE A 158 -12.91 -9.21 13.95
CA ILE A 158 -11.92 -8.57 13.09
C ILE A 158 -12.49 -7.22 12.68
N VAL A 159 -11.72 -6.15 12.84
CA VAL A 159 -12.20 -4.78 12.60
C VAL A 159 -11.25 -4.08 11.65
N ALA A 160 -11.82 -3.45 10.63
CA ALA A 160 -11.15 -2.46 9.82
C ALA A 160 -11.90 -1.13 9.88
N SER A 161 -11.20 -0.04 10.14
CA SER A 161 -11.80 1.30 10.18
C SER A 161 -10.93 2.32 9.46
N THR A 162 -11.54 3.24 8.71
CA THR A 162 -10.79 4.26 7.97
C THR A 162 -10.03 5.18 8.91
N ARG A 163 -8.91 5.71 8.41
CA ARG A 163 -8.00 6.61 9.11
C ARG A 163 -7.94 7.94 8.39
N PHE A 164 -7.73 9.03 9.13
CA PHE A 164 -7.58 10.38 8.59
C PHE A 164 -8.79 10.93 7.82
N THR A 165 -9.96 10.29 7.94
CA THR A 165 -11.23 10.74 7.33
C THR A 165 -12.30 10.96 8.39
N ARG A 166 -13.20 11.91 8.14
CA ARG A 166 -14.38 12.16 9.00
C ARG A 166 -15.66 12.20 8.15
N PRO A 167 -16.69 11.40 8.48
CA PRO A 167 -16.71 10.37 9.53
C PRO A 167 -15.77 9.19 9.21
N ALA A 168 -15.40 8.44 10.25
CA ALA A 168 -14.67 7.19 10.07
C ALA A 168 -15.66 6.09 9.68
N LEU A 169 -15.34 5.32 8.63
CA LEU A 169 -16.12 4.14 8.25
C LEU A 169 -15.53 2.92 8.95
N THR A 170 -16.39 2.00 9.37
CA THR A 170 -15.97 0.76 10.03
C THR A 170 -16.67 -0.42 9.38
N THR A 171 -15.94 -1.51 9.21
CA THR A 171 -16.45 -2.80 8.77
C THR A 171 -15.89 -3.90 9.66
N THR A 172 -16.63 -4.99 9.78
CA THR A 172 -16.28 -6.09 10.67
C THR A 172 -16.35 -7.43 9.96
N ALA A 173 -15.52 -8.35 10.43
CA ALA A 173 -15.57 -9.77 10.13
C ALA A 173 -15.45 -10.55 11.44
N PHE A 174 -15.60 -11.86 11.37
CA PHE A 174 -15.48 -12.75 12.52
C PHE A 174 -14.22 -13.61 12.41
N LEU A 175 -13.49 -13.73 13.51
CA LEU A 175 -12.55 -14.81 13.75
C LEU A 175 -13.28 -15.88 14.57
N HIS A 176 -13.69 -16.95 13.92
CA HIS A 176 -14.42 -18.06 14.51
C HIS A 176 -13.43 -19.11 15.00
N TYR A 177 -13.46 -19.42 16.29
CA TYR A 177 -12.71 -20.55 16.83
C TYR A 177 -13.49 -21.83 16.50
N SER A 178 -12.85 -22.87 15.98
CA SER A 178 -13.53 -24.11 15.55
C SER A 178 -14.28 -24.83 16.68
N ASN A 179 -13.86 -24.63 17.93
CA ASN A 179 -14.52 -25.14 19.13
C ASN A 179 -15.47 -24.12 19.81
N SER A 180 -15.72 -22.97 19.15
CA SER A 180 -16.62 -21.93 19.65
C SER A 180 -18.09 -22.37 19.59
N ARG A 181 -18.81 -22.03 20.66
CA ARG A 181 -20.28 -22.10 20.70
C ARG A 181 -20.93 -20.75 20.98
N SER A 182 -20.14 -19.68 21.01
CA SER A 182 -20.59 -18.35 21.42
C SER A 182 -20.13 -17.30 20.43
N GLN A 183 -21.04 -16.39 20.11
CA GLN A 183 -20.77 -15.29 19.20
C GLN A 183 -19.83 -14.26 19.84
N ALA A 184 -19.26 -13.40 19.00
CA ALA A 184 -18.43 -12.30 19.45
C ALA A 184 -19.28 -11.34 20.28
N THR A 185 -18.74 -10.94 21.43
CA THR A 185 -19.40 -10.06 22.39
C THR A 185 -18.44 -8.98 22.89
N GLY A 186 -19.00 -7.91 23.45
CA GLY A 186 -18.25 -6.76 23.95
C GLY A 186 -17.96 -5.71 22.88
N PRO A 187 -17.28 -4.62 23.26
CA PRO A 187 -17.01 -3.51 22.35
C PRO A 187 -16.00 -3.90 21.28
N LEU A 188 -16.12 -3.26 20.10
CA LEU A 188 -15.06 -3.29 19.10
C LEU A 188 -13.81 -2.62 19.67
N PRO A 189 -12.61 -3.18 19.47
CA PRO A 189 -11.39 -2.47 19.84
C PRO A 189 -11.35 -1.10 19.14
N PRO A 190 -10.92 -0.02 19.81
CA PRO A 190 -10.78 1.29 19.18
C PRO A 190 -9.56 1.32 18.24
N PRO A 191 -9.55 2.18 17.21
CA PRO A 191 -8.32 2.48 16.46
C PRO A 191 -7.32 3.25 17.35
N PRO A 192 -6.03 3.30 17.01
CA PRO A 192 -5.03 3.98 17.82
C PRO A 192 -5.22 5.49 17.82
N ALA A 193 -4.91 6.17 18.93
CA ALA A 193 -4.93 7.62 19.01
C ALA A 193 -3.75 8.26 18.24
N GLY A 194 -3.82 9.56 17.99
CA GLY A 194 -2.69 10.33 17.41
C GLY A 194 -2.62 10.38 15.88
N GLU A 195 -3.58 9.77 15.17
CA GLU A 195 -3.76 9.90 13.72
C GLU A 195 -2.43 9.71 12.94
N LEU A 196 -2.06 10.67 12.08
CA LEU A 196 -0.86 10.61 11.23
C LEU A 196 0.42 10.42 12.03
N HIS A 197 0.53 11.00 13.22
CA HIS A 197 1.73 10.85 14.05
C HIS A 197 1.93 9.39 14.46
N TRP A 198 0.88 8.69 14.87
CA TRP A 198 0.95 7.27 15.19
C TRP A 198 1.28 6.42 13.96
N SER A 199 0.66 6.73 12.82
CA SER A 199 0.91 6.03 11.55
C SER A 199 2.37 6.17 11.09
N MET A 200 2.95 7.35 11.24
CA MET A 200 4.37 7.62 10.96
C MET A 200 5.30 6.87 11.92
N GLN A 201 4.94 6.77 13.21
CA GLN A 201 5.69 5.95 14.16
C GLN A 201 5.67 4.48 13.77
N GLN A 202 4.51 3.94 13.37
CA GLN A 202 4.42 2.58 12.84
C GLN A 202 5.33 2.39 11.62
N ALA A 203 5.25 3.27 10.61
CA ALA A 203 6.06 3.17 9.41
C ALA A 203 7.57 3.13 9.71
N ARG A 204 8.03 3.88 10.73
CA ARG A 204 9.43 3.87 11.19
C ARG A 204 9.86 2.55 11.84
N THR A 205 8.92 1.75 12.33
CA THR A 205 9.22 0.41 12.89
C THR A 205 9.34 -0.67 11.83
N PHE A 206 8.83 -0.44 10.60
CA PHE A 206 9.02 -1.37 9.49
C PHE A 206 10.46 -1.30 9.00
N ARG A 207 11.19 -2.39 9.23
CA ARG A 207 12.60 -2.56 8.91
C ARG A 207 12.79 -3.93 8.29
N TRP A 208 13.45 -4.00 7.14
CA TRP A 208 13.75 -5.27 6.51
C TRP A 208 14.67 -6.11 7.39
N ASN A 209 14.37 -7.40 7.51
CA ASN A 209 15.30 -8.33 8.13
C ASN A 209 16.39 -8.71 7.12
N LEU A 210 17.50 -7.98 7.14
CA LEU A 210 18.61 -8.15 6.19
C LEU A 210 19.26 -9.54 6.24
N THR A 211 19.07 -10.30 7.32
CA THR A 211 19.60 -11.66 7.46
C THR A 211 18.65 -12.75 6.93
N ALA A 212 17.36 -12.43 6.76
CA ALA A 212 16.38 -13.37 6.26
C ALA A 212 16.53 -13.58 4.74
N ASN A 213 16.17 -14.78 4.28
CA ASN A 213 16.09 -15.07 2.85
C ASN A 213 14.97 -14.26 2.19
N ALA A 214 15.17 -13.97 0.90
CA ALA A 214 14.11 -13.49 0.02
C ALA A 214 13.48 -14.68 -0.74
N ALA A 215 13.18 -14.51 -2.02
CA ALA A 215 12.71 -15.60 -2.89
C ALA A 215 13.78 -16.66 -3.25
N ARG A 216 15.02 -16.45 -2.81
CA ARG A 216 16.17 -17.33 -3.01
C ARG A 216 16.89 -17.51 -1.65
N PRO A 217 17.76 -18.52 -1.49
CA PRO A 217 18.53 -18.75 -0.25
C PRO A 217 19.56 -17.66 0.10
N ASN A 218 19.50 -16.51 -0.57
CA ASN A 218 20.39 -15.38 -0.34
C ASN A 218 19.69 -14.39 0.60
N PRO A 219 20.37 -13.93 1.66
CA PRO A 219 19.83 -12.90 2.56
C PRO A 219 19.40 -11.63 1.82
N GLN A 220 18.34 -10.97 2.28
CA GLN A 220 17.86 -9.69 1.73
C GLN A 220 18.93 -8.59 1.76
N GLY A 221 19.86 -8.65 2.72
CA GLY A 221 20.99 -7.73 2.85
C GLY A 221 22.27 -8.17 2.16
N SER A 222 22.25 -9.19 1.30
CA SER A 222 23.45 -9.67 0.59
C SER A 222 24.10 -8.58 -0.27
N PHE A 223 23.29 -7.65 -0.76
CA PHE A 223 23.73 -6.48 -1.50
C PHE A 223 23.71 -5.29 -0.55
N HIS A 224 24.89 -4.74 -0.25
CA HIS A 224 25.07 -3.61 0.66
C HIS A 224 24.70 -2.29 0.00
N TYR A 225 23.44 -2.13 -0.43
CA TYR A 225 22.99 -0.96 -1.21
C TYR A 225 23.27 0.39 -0.53
N GLY A 226 23.32 0.42 0.81
CA GLY A 226 23.67 1.63 1.56
C GLY A 226 25.11 2.13 1.38
N THR A 227 26.00 1.35 0.75
CA THR A 227 27.37 1.79 0.44
C THR A 227 27.53 2.25 -1.01
N ILE A 228 26.47 2.16 -1.83
CA ILE A 228 26.50 2.58 -3.23
C ILE A 228 26.29 4.10 -3.26
N PRO A 229 27.18 4.88 -3.90
CA PRO A 229 27.01 6.32 -4.01
C PRO A 229 25.75 6.63 -4.82
N ILE A 230 24.95 7.57 -4.32
CA ILE A 230 23.76 8.06 -5.02
C ILE A 230 24.23 8.80 -6.29
N THR A 231 23.77 8.33 -7.46
CA THR A 231 24.10 8.98 -8.74
C THR A 231 23.17 10.15 -9.03
N ARG A 232 21.94 10.12 -8.49
CA ARG A 232 20.94 11.17 -8.70
C ARG A 232 19.93 11.22 -7.57
N THR A 233 19.55 12.43 -7.17
CA THR A 233 18.43 12.68 -6.25
C THR A 233 17.30 13.40 -6.99
N TYR A 234 16.07 12.89 -6.81
CA TYR A 234 14.84 13.57 -7.22
C TYR A 234 14.04 13.97 -5.98
N VAL A 235 13.68 15.25 -5.87
CA VAL A 235 12.74 15.75 -4.88
C VAL A 235 11.42 16.01 -5.59
N LEU A 236 10.42 15.16 -5.32
CA LEU A 236 9.12 15.16 -5.99
C LEU A 236 8.06 15.71 -5.05
N ALA A 237 7.65 16.96 -5.26
CA ALA A 237 6.58 17.60 -4.51
C ALA A 237 5.22 17.36 -5.19
N ASN A 238 4.28 16.78 -4.46
CA ASN A 238 2.89 16.69 -4.92
C ASN A 238 2.13 18.00 -4.67
N SER A 239 1.18 18.29 -5.54
CA SER A 239 0.31 19.46 -5.46
C SER A 239 -1.04 19.19 -6.11
N ALA A 240 -2.03 20.00 -5.74
CA ALA A 240 -3.36 19.97 -6.34
C ALA A 240 -3.69 21.31 -7.06
N PRO A 241 -3.07 21.62 -8.21
CA PRO A 241 -3.29 22.88 -8.91
C PRO A 241 -4.60 22.91 -9.71
N LEU A 242 -5.08 24.12 -9.99
CA LEU A 242 -6.13 24.37 -10.99
C LEU A 242 -5.46 24.60 -12.36
N ILE A 243 -5.74 23.74 -13.34
CA ILE A 243 -5.22 23.87 -14.71
C ILE A 243 -6.40 23.92 -15.67
N ASN A 244 -6.54 25.02 -16.43
CA ASN A 244 -7.65 25.27 -17.36
C ASN A 244 -9.03 25.08 -16.69
N GLY A 245 -9.19 25.61 -15.46
CA GLY A 245 -10.44 25.53 -14.70
C GLY A 245 -10.77 24.15 -14.11
N LYS A 246 -9.87 23.16 -14.23
CA LYS A 246 -10.04 21.82 -13.64
C LYS A 246 -9.02 21.57 -12.54
N GLN A 247 -9.48 21.02 -11.42
CA GLN A 247 -8.60 20.52 -10.36
C GLN A 247 -7.79 19.33 -10.91
N ARG A 248 -6.47 19.35 -10.72
CA ARG A 248 -5.55 18.27 -11.14
C ARG A 248 -4.64 17.88 -9.99
N CYS A 249 -4.01 16.71 -10.09
CA CYS A 249 -2.87 16.35 -9.26
C CYS A 249 -1.60 16.51 -10.10
N ALA A 250 -0.58 17.14 -9.53
CA ALA A 250 0.68 17.40 -10.22
C ALA A 250 1.87 17.02 -9.34
N VAL A 251 2.94 16.57 -9.98
CA VAL A 251 4.23 16.32 -9.37
C VAL A 251 5.21 17.31 -9.96
N ASN A 252 5.88 18.10 -9.13
CA ASN A 252 6.77 19.20 -9.56
C ASN A 252 6.12 20.02 -10.70
N ARG A 253 4.85 20.40 -10.49
CA ARG A 253 4.00 21.22 -11.38
C ARG A 253 3.58 20.58 -12.71
N VAL A 254 3.95 19.34 -12.98
CA VAL A 254 3.48 18.61 -14.16
C VAL A 254 2.32 17.70 -13.75
N SER A 255 1.14 17.96 -14.28
CA SER A 255 0.01 17.03 -14.23
C SER A 255 0.12 16.09 -15.43
N PHE A 256 0.38 14.82 -15.15
CA PHE A 256 0.56 13.81 -16.19
C PHE A 256 -0.72 13.62 -17.02
N ILE A 257 -0.56 13.49 -18.33
CA ILE A 257 -1.62 13.11 -19.27
C ILE A 257 -1.19 11.85 -20.03
N TYR A 258 -2.11 10.90 -20.18
CA TYR A 258 -1.84 9.69 -20.93
C TYR A 258 -1.84 10.00 -22.44
N PRO A 259 -0.77 9.67 -23.18
CA PRO A 259 -0.79 9.74 -24.64
C PRO A 259 -1.56 8.55 -25.22
N ASP A 260 -2.03 8.71 -26.47
CA ASP A 260 -2.71 7.61 -27.20
C ASP A 260 -1.76 6.46 -27.57
N THR A 261 -0.45 6.74 -27.67
CA THR A 261 0.58 5.72 -27.94
C THR A 261 1.27 5.32 -26.63
N PRO A 262 1.30 4.02 -26.28
CA PRO A 262 1.99 3.55 -25.07
C PRO A 262 3.46 3.95 -25.04
N LEU A 263 3.92 4.50 -23.91
CA LEU A 263 5.26 5.09 -23.76
C LEU A 263 6.39 4.15 -24.16
N LYS A 264 6.32 2.88 -23.76
CA LYS A 264 7.34 1.88 -24.11
C LYS A 264 7.37 1.54 -25.60
N LEU A 265 6.24 1.60 -26.29
CA LEU A 265 6.21 1.42 -27.74
C LEU A 265 6.73 2.66 -28.46
N ALA A 266 6.36 3.85 -27.99
CA ALA A 266 6.88 5.09 -28.53
C ALA A 266 8.42 5.18 -28.39
N ASP A 267 8.95 4.79 -27.23
CA ASP A 267 10.39 4.71 -26.98
C ASP A 267 11.05 3.66 -27.90
N TYR A 268 10.53 2.42 -27.93
CA TYR A 268 11.11 1.32 -28.72
C TYR A 268 11.13 1.62 -30.23
N PHE A 269 10.07 2.22 -30.77
CA PHE A 269 9.96 2.55 -32.19
C PHE A 269 10.40 3.98 -32.54
N ASN A 270 10.93 4.75 -31.58
CA ASN A 270 11.35 6.14 -31.75
C ASN A 270 10.25 7.05 -32.33
N VAL A 271 9.01 6.90 -31.86
CA VAL A 271 7.87 7.71 -32.31
C VAL A 271 7.98 9.12 -31.69
N PRO A 272 8.17 10.19 -32.50
CA PRO A 272 8.38 11.53 -31.96
C PRO A 272 7.09 12.14 -31.38
N GLY A 273 7.24 13.05 -30.42
CA GLY A 273 6.14 13.87 -29.90
C GLY A 273 5.20 13.19 -28.90
N VAL A 274 5.44 11.93 -28.53
CA VAL A 274 4.58 11.18 -27.58
C VAL A 274 4.86 11.58 -26.12
N PHE A 275 6.13 11.79 -25.78
CA PHE A 275 6.56 12.19 -24.44
C PHE A 275 7.79 13.09 -24.51
N SER A 276 8.06 13.81 -23.42
CA SER A 276 9.26 14.63 -23.26
C SER A 276 10.14 14.05 -22.16
N LEU A 277 11.39 13.72 -22.51
CA LEU A 277 12.40 13.33 -21.54
C LEU A 277 12.81 14.52 -20.68
N ASN A 278 12.88 14.30 -19.36
CA ASN A 278 13.38 15.25 -18.35
C ASN A 278 12.70 16.63 -18.38
N SER A 279 11.43 16.71 -18.81
CA SER A 279 10.67 17.97 -18.80
C SER A 279 10.12 18.33 -17.41
N ILE A 280 9.94 17.34 -16.53
CA ILE A 280 9.66 17.54 -15.11
C ILE A 280 10.99 17.82 -14.40
N GLN A 281 10.99 18.87 -13.56
CA GLN A 281 12.17 19.27 -12.81
C GLN A 281 12.52 18.22 -11.76
N SER A 282 13.82 18.03 -11.51
CA SER A 282 14.28 17.09 -10.48
C SER A 282 14.06 17.58 -9.06
N THR A 283 13.82 18.88 -8.87
CA THR A 283 13.45 19.50 -7.59
C THR A 283 12.23 20.40 -7.78
N PRO A 284 11.44 20.65 -6.72
CA PRO A 284 10.29 21.55 -6.79
C PRO A 284 10.74 22.96 -7.21
N SER A 285 9.91 23.65 -8.00
CA SER A 285 10.16 25.01 -8.49
C SER A 285 8.91 25.87 -8.44
N ASP A 286 9.08 27.18 -8.36
CA ASP A 286 7.97 28.14 -8.28
C ASP A 286 7.36 28.45 -9.65
N GLY A 287 6.03 28.52 -9.72
CA GLY A 287 5.27 29.00 -10.88
C GLY A 287 4.02 28.18 -11.20
N ALA A 288 3.40 28.45 -12.36
CA ALA A 288 2.16 27.80 -12.78
C ALA A 288 2.35 26.31 -13.17
N ALA A 289 1.40 25.46 -12.80
CA ALA A 289 1.36 24.07 -13.23
C ALA A 289 0.90 23.93 -14.68
N SER A 290 1.34 22.86 -15.34
CA SER A 290 1.01 22.55 -16.73
C SER A 290 0.67 21.07 -16.92
N LEU A 291 -0.02 20.77 -18.02
CA LEU A 291 -0.22 19.40 -18.48
C LEU A 291 1.01 18.95 -19.26
N GLY A 292 1.40 17.69 -19.12
CA GLY A 292 2.45 17.13 -19.96
C GLY A 292 2.69 15.64 -19.74
N THR A 293 3.17 14.98 -20.79
CA THR A 293 3.63 13.59 -20.75
C THR A 293 5.13 13.58 -20.47
N SER A 294 5.50 13.82 -19.21
CA SER A 294 6.91 13.85 -18.81
C SER A 294 7.43 12.48 -18.42
N VAL A 295 8.66 12.16 -18.83
CA VAL A 295 9.39 10.96 -18.44
C VAL A 295 10.72 11.36 -17.83
N LEU A 296 11.00 10.91 -16.61
CA LEU A 296 12.33 11.03 -16.01
C LEU A 296 13.26 9.99 -16.64
N GLY A 297 14.33 10.46 -17.28
CA GLY A 297 15.37 9.60 -17.84
C GLY A 297 16.35 9.15 -16.78
N ALA A 298 16.69 7.86 -16.80
CA ALA A 298 17.73 7.25 -15.98
C ALA A 298 18.61 6.36 -16.85
N THR A 299 19.90 6.26 -16.50
CA THR A 299 20.85 5.35 -17.13
C THR A 299 20.79 3.99 -16.45
N LEU A 300 21.10 2.92 -17.19
CA LEU A 300 21.28 1.60 -16.59
C LEU A 300 22.30 1.67 -15.45
N HIS A 301 21.93 1.12 -14.29
CA HIS A 301 22.70 1.13 -13.04
C HIS A 301 22.80 2.47 -12.30
N ASP A 302 22.00 3.48 -12.66
CA ASP A 302 21.82 4.64 -11.78
C ASP A 302 21.28 4.21 -10.41
N PHE A 303 21.91 4.71 -9.34
CA PHE A 303 21.44 4.51 -7.97
C PHE A 303 20.76 5.78 -7.50
N ILE A 304 19.43 5.75 -7.49
CA ILE A 304 18.58 6.94 -7.40
C ILE A 304 17.98 7.08 -6.01
N GLU A 305 18.10 8.27 -5.43
CA GLU A 305 17.32 8.69 -4.27
C GLU A 305 16.07 9.44 -4.73
N VAL A 306 14.92 9.09 -4.17
CA VAL A 306 13.66 9.80 -4.41
C VAL A 306 13.11 10.29 -3.08
N VAL A 307 12.98 11.60 -2.96
CA VAL A 307 12.37 12.30 -1.82
C VAL A 307 10.97 12.71 -2.21
N PHE A 308 9.96 12.11 -1.58
CA PHE A 308 8.57 12.54 -1.75
C PHE A 308 8.25 13.65 -0.75
N GLN A 309 7.91 14.84 -1.27
CA GLN A 309 7.47 15.98 -0.47
C GLN A 309 5.96 16.17 -0.61
N ASN A 310 5.27 16.15 0.51
CA ASN A 310 3.83 16.37 0.55
C ASN A 310 3.51 17.72 1.19
N ASP A 311 3.17 18.69 0.34
CA ASP A 311 2.74 20.02 0.77
C ASP A 311 1.21 20.10 0.94
N GLU A 312 0.49 19.01 0.67
CA GLU A 312 -0.96 18.91 0.77
C GLU A 312 -1.43 18.48 2.16
N LYS A 313 -2.71 18.74 2.47
CA LYS A 313 -3.34 18.36 3.74
C LYS A 313 -3.77 16.89 3.80
N THR A 314 -3.66 16.19 2.70
CA THR A 314 -4.07 14.79 2.56
C THR A 314 -2.85 13.89 2.44
N MET A 315 -2.93 12.71 3.04
CA MET A 315 -1.90 11.70 2.90
C MET A 315 -1.87 11.19 1.45
N GLN A 316 -0.66 11.01 0.91
CA GLN A 316 -0.45 10.43 -0.42
C GLN A 316 0.18 9.04 -0.27
N SER A 317 -0.23 8.11 -1.13
CA SER A 317 0.41 6.81 -1.27
C SER A 317 1.10 6.76 -2.62
N TRP A 318 2.42 6.50 -2.61
CA TRP A 318 3.23 6.42 -3.81
C TRP A 318 3.56 4.97 -4.11
N HIS A 319 3.44 4.59 -5.38
CA HIS A 319 3.73 3.25 -5.89
C HIS A 319 4.71 3.36 -7.06
N LEU A 320 5.66 2.44 -7.13
CA LEU A 320 6.64 2.37 -8.20
C LEU A 320 6.56 1.01 -8.89
N ASP A 321 6.14 1.02 -10.15
CA ASP A 321 6.07 -0.21 -10.94
C ASP A 321 7.46 -0.73 -11.32
N GLY A 322 7.65 -2.04 -11.18
CA GLY A 322 8.83 -2.76 -11.66
C GLY A 322 10.04 -2.75 -10.71
N TYR A 323 9.95 -2.08 -9.55
CA TYR A 323 11.04 -1.99 -8.58
C TYR A 323 10.52 -2.10 -7.15
N ASP A 324 11.30 -2.77 -6.30
CA ASP A 324 11.25 -2.57 -4.85
C ASP A 324 12.25 -1.46 -4.48
N PHE A 325 12.01 -0.75 -3.39
CA PHE A 325 12.90 0.32 -2.92
C PHE A 325 13.02 0.32 -1.39
N TRP A 326 14.13 0.87 -0.90
CA TRP A 326 14.37 1.01 0.55
C TRP A 326 13.88 2.36 1.03
N VAL A 327 12.96 2.34 1.99
CA VAL A 327 12.54 3.57 2.67
C VAL A 327 13.55 3.92 3.76
N VAL A 328 14.41 4.88 3.48
CA VAL A 328 15.54 5.26 4.35
C VAL A 328 15.19 6.33 5.38
N GLY A 329 14.09 7.06 5.22
CA GLY A 329 13.75 8.16 6.11
C GLY A 329 12.29 8.61 6.02
N PHE A 330 11.83 9.24 7.10
CA PHE A 330 10.52 9.87 7.22
C PHE A 330 10.65 11.13 8.07
N GLY A 331 10.14 12.26 7.61
CA GLY A 331 10.27 13.54 8.30
C GLY A 331 9.03 14.41 8.20
N ALA A 332 9.05 15.52 8.95
CA ALA A 332 8.11 16.61 8.81
C ALA A 332 8.88 17.85 8.33
N GLY A 333 8.19 18.73 7.59
CA GLY A 333 8.81 19.89 6.96
C GLY A 333 9.45 19.57 5.61
N LYS A 334 10.14 20.56 5.05
CA LYS A 334 10.84 20.42 3.78
C LYS A 334 12.14 19.67 3.98
N TRP A 335 12.45 18.78 3.04
CA TRP A 335 13.72 18.06 3.05
C TRP A 335 14.88 19.02 2.77
N THR A 336 16.00 18.79 3.45
CA THR A 336 17.27 19.48 3.21
C THR A 336 18.36 18.43 3.06
N GLN A 337 19.30 18.65 2.15
CA GLN A 337 20.52 17.86 2.11
C GLN A 337 21.32 18.12 3.39
N ALA A 338 21.84 17.04 3.98
CA ALA A 338 22.65 17.11 5.20
C ALA A 338 24.04 17.71 4.95
#